data_AF-A0A091H883-F1
#
_entry.id   AF-A0A091H883-F1
#
_cell.length_a   1.000
_cell.length_b   1.000
_cell.length_c   1.000
_cell.angle_alpha   90.00
_cell.angle_beta   90.00
_cell.angle_gamma   90.00
#
_symmetry.space_group_name_H-M   'P 1'
#
loop_
_entity.id
_entity.type
_entity.pdbx_description
1 polymer ?
#
loop_
_entity_poly.entity_id
_entity_poly.type
_entity_poly.pdbx_seq_one_letter_code
_entity_poly.pdbx_strand_id
1 'polypeptide(L)'
;SPQLLLCIFTFAMVLVPEAKDQSKAAKGRRRGLARPPTATPALAWALDDPYTTMADYERSIQDMVRQLRNSSEPGDTKCQVNLRLWRSNRRSLSPWAYSINHDATRIPADIPEARCLCTGCINPFTMQEDRTMASIPIYSRLPVRRLLREAGHKPSVKKCHKKYQMVMETIAVGCTCIF
;
A
#
# COMPACT_ATOMS: atom_id res chain seq x y z
N SER A 1 -48.65 -53.93 -10.16
CA SER A 1 -48.13 -52.89 -11.07
C SER A 1 -47.81 -51.62 -10.28
N PRO A 2 -46.70 -50.94 -10.61
CA PRO A 2 -45.73 -50.35 -9.67
C PRO A 2 -45.93 -48.82 -9.56
N GLN A 3 -45.21 -47.98 -8.81
CA GLN A 3 -44.06 -48.10 -7.91
C GLN A 3 -44.03 -46.79 -7.08
N LEU A 4 -43.78 -46.93 -5.79
CA LEU A 4 -43.42 -45.86 -4.86
C LEU A 4 -41.94 -45.51 -5.11
N LEU A 5 -41.65 -44.35 -5.71
CA LEU A 5 -40.26 -43.87 -5.86
C LEU A 5 -39.87 -43.00 -4.66
N LEU A 6 -39.23 -43.63 -3.68
CA LEU A 6 -38.31 -42.95 -2.77
C LEU A 6 -37.05 -42.59 -3.57
N CYS A 7 -36.81 -41.29 -3.80
CA CYS A 7 -35.51 -40.81 -4.24
C CYS A 7 -34.56 -40.76 -3.04
N ILE A 8 -33.83 -41.86 -2.84
CA ILE A 8 -32.70 -41.95 -1.91
C ILE A 8 -31.54 -41.15 -2.53
N PHE A 9 -31.15 -40.04 -1.89
CA PHE A 9 -29.92 -39.33 -2.23
C PHE A 9 -28.71 -40.17 -1.80
N THR A 10 -28.06 -40.85 -2.74
CA THR A 10 -26.78 -41.51 -2.51
C THR A 10 -25.66 -40.47 -2.62
N PHE A 11 -25.09 -40.09 -1.48
CA PHE A 11 -23.85 -39.32 -1.41
C PHE A 11 -22.71 -40.20 -1.93
N ALA A 12 -22.15 -39.85 -3.09
CA ALA A 12 -20.89 -40.42 -3.56
C ALA A 12 -19.74 -39.85 -2.72
N MET A 13 -19.21 -40.64 -1.80
CA MET A 13 -17.95 -40.36 -1.12
C MET A 13 -16.81 -40.61 -2.12
N VAL A 14 -16.22 -39.53 -2.64
CA VAL A 14 -14.95 -39.59 -3.38
C VAL A 14 -13.86 -39.94 -2.38
N LEU A 15 -13.42 -41.19 -2.38
CA LEU A 15 -12.24 -41.66 -1.66
C LEU A 15 -10.99 -41.01 -2.29
N VAL A 16 -10.37 -40.09 -1.55
CA VAL A 16 -9.02 -39.59 -1.83
C VAL A 16 -8.02 -40.68 -1.39
N PRO A 17 -7.15 -41.21 -2.27
CA PRO A 17 -6.10 -42.12 -1.84
C PRO A 17 -5.02 -41.36 -1.06
N GLU A 18 -4.77 -41.77 0.18
CA GLU A 18 -3.62 -41.32 0.97
C GLU A 18 -2.29 -41.75 0.30
N ALA A 19 -1.40 -40.80 0.11
CA ALA A 19 -0.02 -41.04 -0.32
C ALA A 19 0.80 -41.58 0.86
N LYS A 20 1.24 -42.84 0.73
CA LYS A 20 2.05 -43.56 1.71
C LYS A 20 3.54 -43.21 1.54
N ASP A 21 4.05 -42.32 2.38
CA ASP A 21 5.50 -42.06 2.47
C ASP A 21 6.17 -43.16 3.33
N GLN A 22 7.08 -43.91 2.71
CA GLN A 22 7.89 -44.94 3.38
C GLN A 22 9.30 -44.38 3.67
N SER A 23 9.54 -43.91 4.89
CA SER A 23 10.91 -43.69 5.37
C SER A 23 11.24 -44.70 6.48
N LYS A 24 12.17 -45.61 6.18
CA LYS A 24 12.64 -46.70 7.06
C LYS A 24 13.35 -46.15 8.31
N ALA A 25 12.96 -46.67 9.48
CA ALA A 25 13.64 -46.42 10.74
C ALA A 25 14.91 -47.28 10.89
N ALA A 26 16.04 -46.63 11.18
CA ALA A 26 17.25 -47.29 11.68
C ALA A 26 17.53 -46.80 13.11
N LYS A 27 17.74 -47.75 14.03
CA LYS A 27 17.84 -47.56 15.47
C LYS A 27 19.31 -47.37 15.88
N GLY A 28 19.65 -46.21 16.45
CA GLY A 28 20.96 -45.88 17.02
C GLY A 28 20.84 -45.12 18.34
N ARG A 29 21.71 -45.39 19.30
CA ARG A 29 21.51 -45.24 20.75
C ARG A 29 22.34 -44.09 21.36
N ARG A 30 21.74 -43.38 22.33
CA ARG A 30 22.29 -42.65 23.52
C ARG A 30 22.52 -41.12 23.52
N ARG A 31 21.92 -40.52 24.59
CA ARG A 31 22.36 -39.45 25.51
C ARG A 31 22.16 -37.97 25.13
N GLY A 32 21.15 -37.35 25.76
CA GLY A 32 21.36 -36.24 26.69
C GLY A 32 21.24 -34.79 26.19
N LEU A 33 20.29 -34.08 26.82
CA LEU A 33 20.38 -32.69 27.32
C LEU A 33 19.84 -31.52 26.45
N ALA A 34 18.90 -30.81 27.09
CA ALA A 34 18.44 -29.43 26.91
C ALA A 34 17.68 -29.04 25.61
N ARG A 35 16.37 -28.81 25.81
CA ARG A 35 15.45 -28.13 24.90
C ARG A 35 15.80 -26.63 24.86
N PRO A 36 16.03 -25.98 23.70
CA PRO A 36 16.20 -24.54 23.65
C PRO A 36 14.86 -23.85 23.91
N PRO A 37 14.84 -22.66 24.56
CA PRO A 37 13.61 -21.95 24.84
C PRO A 37 12.97 -21.50 23.53
N THR A 38 11.67 -21.75 23.43
CA THR A 38 10.79 -21.35 22.34
C THR A 38 10.94 -19.84 22.13
N ALA A 39 11.50 -19.44 20.99
CA ALA A 39 11.51 -18.04 20.59
C ALA A 39 10.05 -17.58 20.45
N THR A 40 9.66 -16.60 21.25
CA THR A 40 8.46 -15.80 21.03
C THR A 40 8.48 -15.25 19.61
N PRO A 41 7.41 -15.37 18.81
CA PRO A 41 7.33 -14.70 17.52
C PRO A 41 7.16 -13.21 17.81
N ALA A 42 8.29 -12.51 17.95
CA ALA A 42 8.31 -11.07 18.03
C ALA A 42 7.93 -10.55 16.64
N LEU A 43 6.67 -10.08 16.51
CA LEU A 43 6.28 -9.09 15.52
C LEU A 43 6.92 -7.73 15.85
N ALA A 44 8.22 -7.72 16.12
CA ALA A 44 9.01 -6.52 16.17
C ALA A 44 9.31 -6.19 14.72
N TRP A 45 8.57 -5.23 14.17
CA TRP A 45 8.98 -4.55 12.95
C TRP A 45 10.31 -3.88 13.28
N ALA A 46 11.40 -4.55 12.92
CA ALA A 46 12.73 -4.00 13.05
C ALA A 46 12.75 -2.67 12.29
N LEU A 47 13.07 -1.59 13.00
CA LEU A 47 13.11 -0.21 12.49
C LEU A 47 14.30 0.02 11.54
N ASP A 48 15.00 -1.04 11.16
CA ASP A 48 16.12 -1.04 10.22
C ASP A 48 15.78 -2.02 9.09
N ASP A 49 14.82 -1.65 8.24
CA ASP A 49 14.66 -2.32 6.96
C ASP A 49 15.66 -1.71 5.95
N PRO A 50 16.71 -2.44 5.51
CA PRO A 50 17.69 -1.93 4.55
C PRO A 50 17.13 -1.76 3.13
N TYR A 51 15.82 -1.98 2.91
CA TYR A 51 15.26 -2.19 1.59
C TYR A 51 14.99 -0.96 0.71
N THR A 52 15.17 0.28 1.21
CA THR A 52 15.11 1.44 0.30
C THR A 52 16.15 2.48 0.67
N THR A 53 17.20 2.59 -0.14
CA THR A 53 18.09 3.76 -0.05
C THR A 53 17.30 5.02 -0.42
N MET A 54 17.74 6.19 0.05
CA MET A 54 17.12 7.47 -0.36
C MET A 54 17.10 7.66 -1.88
N ALA A 55 18.08 7.09 -2.59
CA ALA A 55 18.13 7.11 -4.05
C ALA A 55 17.04 6.24 -4.69
N ASP A 56 16.75 5.06 -4.13
CA ASP A 56 15.68 4.18 -4.62
C ASP A 56 14.31 4.79 -4.36
N TYR A 57 14.11 5.40 -3.19
CA TYR A 57 12.91 6.17 -2.87
C TYR A 57 12.70 7.32 -3.88
N GLU A 58 13.73 8.15 -4.10
CA GLU A 58 13.64 9.26 -5.07
C GLU A 58 13.32 8.77 -6.48
N ARG A 59 13.95 7.66 -6.91
CA ARG A 59 13.66 7.02 -8.21
C ARG A 59 12.23 6.51 -8.30
N SER A 60 11.72 5.86 -7.25
CA SER A 60 10.35 5.36 -7.19
C SER A 60 9.33 6.49 -7.30
N ILE A 61 9.52 7.59 -6.55
CA ILE A 61 8.64 8.78 -6.65
C ILE A 61 8.68 9.38 -8.05
N GLN A 62 9.87 9.53 -8.64
CA GLN A 62 10.00 10.07 -10.00
C GLN A 62 9.32 9.21 -11.06
N ASP A 63 9.38 7.88 -10.94
CA ASP A 63 8.68 6.97 -11.85
C ASP A 63 7.17 7.14 -11.72
N MET A 64 6.64 7.19 -10.50
CA MET A 64 5.21 7.46 -10.26
C MET A 64 4.77 8.80 -10.85
N VAL A 65 5.55 9.87 -10.64
CA VAL A 65 5.27 11.20 -11.23
C VAL A 65 5.26 11.14 -12.76
N ARG A 66 6.21 10.42 -13.37
CA ARG A 66 6.27 10.24 -14.82
C ARG A 66 5.03 9.52 -15.35
N GLN A 67 4.63 8.43 -14.70
CA GLN A 67 3.43 7.69 -15.09
C GLN A 67 2.17 8.57 -15.01
N LEU A 68 2.04 9.38 -13.95
CA LEU A 68 0.91 10.30 -13.77
C LEU A 68 0.89 11.43 -14.81
N ARG A 69 2.06 11.98 -15.19
CA ARG A 69 2.15 13.00 -16.24
C ARG A 69 1.86 12.44 -17.63
N ASN A 70 2.24 11.19 -17.87
CA ASN A 70 2.07 10.53 -19.16
C ASN A 70 0.69 9.88 -19.33
N SER A 71 -0.11 9.77 -18.26
CA SER A 71 -1.43 9.18 -18.39
C SER A 71 -2.34 10.10 -19.21
N SER A 72 -2.86 9.58 -20.32
CA SER A 72 -3.87 10.21 -21.17
C SER A 72 -5.26 10.24 -20.54
N GLU A 73 -5.42 9.65 -19.36
CA GLU A 73 -6.67 9.70 -18.61
C GLU A 73 -6.93 11.15 -18.23
N PRO A 74 -8.13 11.69 -18.50
CA PRO A 74 -8.53 12.97 -17.94
C PRO A 74 -8.25 12.92 -16.43
N GLY A 75 -7.79 14.03 -15.85
CA GLY A 75 -7.75 14.19 -14.39
C GLY A 75 -9.18 14.03 -13.88
N ASP A 76 -9.63 12.79 -13.70
CA ASP A 76 -11.02 12.46 -13.57
C ASP A 76 -11.43 12.86 -12.16
N THR A 77 -12.02 14.06 -12.09
CA THR A 77 -12.54 14.74 -10.92
C THR A 77 -13.88 14.18 -10.47
N LYS A 78 -14.39 13.15 -11.15
CA LYS A 78 -15.73 12.63 -10.87
C LYS A 78 -15.69 11.65 -9.70
N CYS A 79 -16.60 11.84 -8.76
CA CYS A 79 -16.88 10.90 -7.68
C CYS A 79 -17.54 9.64 -8.28
N GLN A 80 -16.72 8.69 -8.74
CA GLN A 80 -17.17 7.41 -9.31
C GLN A 80 -16.19 6.28 -9.00
N VAL A 81 -16.75 5.08 -8.84
CA VAL A 81 -15.98 3.84 -8.75
C VAL A 81 -15.98 3.15 -10.10
N ASN A 82 -14.81 2.69 -10.52
CA ASN A 82 -14.64 1.85 -11.69
C ASN A 82 -14.16 0.46 -11.25
N LEU A 83 -15.10 -0.49 -11.18
CA LEU A 83 -14.85 -1.86 -10.76
C LEU A 83 -14.04 -2.68 -11.79
N ARG A 84 -13.90 -2.20 -13.03
CA ARG A 84 -13.13 -2.86 -14.09
C ARG A 84 -11.65 -2.50 -14.05
N LEU A 85 -11.29 -1.38 -13.43
CA LEU A 85 -9.90 -0.99 -13.24
C LEU A 85 -9.32 -1.75 -12.04
N TRP A 86 -8.04 -2.13 -12.10
CA TRP A 86 -7.33 -2.76 -10.97
C TRP A 86 -6.71 -1.73 -10.00
N ARG A 87 -6.78 -0.43 -10.34
CA ARG A 87 -6.15 0.64 -9.56
C ARG A 87 -6.93 0.93 -8.29
N SER A 88 -6.28 0.84 -7.14
CA SER A 88 -6.90 1.04 -5.82
C SER A 88 -7.63 2.37 -5.70
N ASN A 89 -7.06 3.44 -6.26
CA ASN A 89 -7.62 4.79 -6.19
C ASN A 89 -8.96 4.97 -6.93
N ARG A 90 -9.29 4.07 -7.87
CA ARG A 90 -10.56 4.08 -8.62
C ARG A 90 -11.54 3.00 -8.19
N ARG A 91 -11.08 2.01 -7.41
CA ARG A 91 -11.92 0.92 -6.87
C ARG A 91 -12.40 1.16 -5.43
N SER A 92 -11.75 2.07 -4.71
CA SER A 92 -12.13 2.42 -3.34
C SER A 92 -13.52 3.03 -3.26
N LEU A 93 -14.27 2.77 -2.19
CA LEU A 93 -15.53 3.48 -1.89
C LEU A 93 -15.30 4.98 -1.68
N SER A 94 -14.10 5.37 -1.28
CA SER A 94 -13.64 6.76 -1.21
C SER A 94 -12.58 7.00 -2.28
N PRO A 95 -12.95 7.11 -3.57
CA PRO A 95 -11.99 7.20 -4.66
C PRO A 95 -11.17 8.51 -4.61
N TRP A 96 -9.95 8.47 -5.12
CA TRP A 96 -9.05 9.62 -5.15
C TRP A 96 -8.31 9.77 -6.49
N ALA A 97 -7.95 11.00 -6.81
CA ALA A 97 -6.99 11.32 -7.86
C ALA A 97 -5.66 11.78 -7.24
N TYR A 98 -4.56 11.57 -7.96
CA TYR A 98 -3.28 12.15 -7.59
C TYR A 98 -3.10 13.50 -8.25
N SER A 99 -2.71 14.49 -7.46
CA SER A 99 -2.22 15.79 -7.90
C SER A 99 -0.72 15.88 -7.65
N ILE A 100 0.03 16.57 -8.51
CA ILE A 100 1.47 16.75 -8.31
C ILE A 100 1.69 17.93 -7.35
N ASN A 101 2.15 17.62 -6.14
CA ASN A 101 2.61 18.60 -5.16
C ASN A 101 4.05 18.99 -5.51
N HIS A 102 4.22 20.16 -6.13
CA HIS A 102 5.51 20.68 -6.56
C HIS A 102 6.09 21.67 -5.54
N ASP A 103 7.33 21.44 -5.11
CA ASP A 103 8.11 22.36 -4.28
C ASP A 103 9.57 22.40 -4.76
N ALA A 104 9.98 23.51 -5.35
CA ALA A 104 11.33 23.72 -5.88
C ALA A 104 12.43 23.74 -4.80
N THR A 105 12.07 23.83 -3.52
CA THR A 105 13.01 23.83 -2.38
C THR A 105 13.16 22.46 -1.73
N ARG A 106 12.51 21.43 -2.28
CA ARG A 106 12.49 20.06 -1.75
C ARG A 106 13.04 19.08 -2.78
N ILE A 107 13.62 17.97 -2.31
CA ILE A 107 13.95 16.80 -3.13
C ILE A 107 13.27 15.56 -2.50
N PRO A 108 12.47 14.79 -3.27
CA PRO A 108 12.02 15.08 -4.63
C PRO A 108 11.12 16.34 -4.69
N ALA A 109 11.26 17.11 -5.76
CA ALA A 109 10.51 18.36 -5.93
C ALA A 109 9.02 18.09 -6.17
N ASP A 110 8.74 17.07 -6.99
CA ASP A 110 7.39 16.61 -7.31
C ASP A 110 7.05 15.39 -6.44
N ILE A 111 5.97 15.47 -5.68
CA ILE A 111 5.41 14.34 -4.92
C ILE A 111 3.95 14.14 -5.33
N PRO A 112 3.52 12.92 -5.70
CA PRO A 112 2.11 12.61 -5.91
C PRO A 112 1.33 12.68 -4.60
N GLU A 113 0.32 13.54 -4.55
CA GLU A 113 -0.53 13.74 -3.38
C GLU A 113 -1.99 13.46 -3.72
N ALA A 114 -2.63 12.61 -2.92
CA ALA A 114 -4.00 12.17 -3.11
C ALA A 114 -5.01 13.29 -2.79
N ARG A 115 -6.06 13.37 -3.61
CA ARG A 115 -7.23 14.24 -3.45
C ARG A 115 -8.49 13.40 -3.56
N CYS A 116 -9.30 13.40 -2.51
CA CYS A 116 -10.57 12.67 -2.51
C CYS A 116 -11.49 13.28 -3.57
N LEU A 117 -12.13 12.41 -4.34
CA LEU A 117 -13.05 12.83 -5.42
C LEU A 117 -14.47 13.03 -4.92
N CYS A 118 -14.81 12.39 -3.80
CA CYS A 118 -16.10 12.45 -3.15
C CYS A 118 -16.00 13.24 -1.84
N THR A 119 -17.12 13.84 -1.43
CA THR A 119 -17.31 14.37 -0.07
C THR A 119 -17.79 13.27 0.86
N GLY A 120 -18.77 12.48 0.39
CA GLY A 120 -19.23 11.25 1.03
C GLY A 120 -18.49 10.02 0.51
N CYS A 121 -19.09 8.85 0.64
CA CYS A 121 -18.54 7.60 0.11
C CYS A 121 -19.45 7.01 -0.96
N ILE A 122 -18.89 6.26 -1.91
CA ILE A 122 -19.67 5.51 -2.87
C ILE A 122 -20.27 4.29 -2.18
N ASN A 123 -21.60 4.18 -2.23
CA ASN A 123 -22.30 3.00 -1.76
C ASN A 123 -22.12 1.85 -2.79
N PRO A 124 -21.65 0.66 -2.38
CA PRO A 124 -21.32 -0.42 -3.31
C PRO A 124 -22.56 -1.07 -3.97
N PHE A 125 -23.76 -0.86 -3.42
CA PHE A 125 -25.01 -1.42 -3.97
C PHE A 125 -25.67 -0.46 -4.95
N THR A 126 -25.70 0.83 -4.63
CA THR A 126 -26.35 1.85 -5.48
C THR A 126 -25.39 2.49 -6.48
N MET A 127 -24.08 2.38 -6.25
CA MET A 127 -23.03 3.08 -6.99
C MET A 127 -23.17 4.61 -6.95
N GLN A 128 -23.84 5.13 -5.92
CA GLN A 128 -24.06 6.57 -5.70
C GLN A 128 -23.31 7.06 -4.45
N GLU A 129 -23.02 8.36 -4.42
CA GLU A 129 -22.43 8.99 -3.24
C GLU A 129 -23.45 9.04 -2.09
N ASP A 130 -23.10 8.36 -0.99
CA ASP A 130 -23.75 8.45 0.31
C ASP A 130 -23.02 9.50 1.17
N ARG A 131 -23.74 10.59 1.47
CA ARG A 131 -23.23 11.73 2.25
C ARG A 131 -23.46 11.60 3.75
N THR A 132 -24.01 10.48 4.21
CA THR A 132 -24.03 10.13 5.65
C THR A 132 -22.67 9.66 6.14
N MET A 133 -21.78 9.29 5.22
CA MET A 133 -20.39 8.95 5.45
C MET A 133 -19.49 10.06 4.87
N ALA A 134 -18.19 10.04 5.19
CA ALA A 134 -17.22 11.00 4.69
C ALA A 134 -15.99 10.32 4.06
N SER A 135 -15.57 10.83 2.90
CA SER A 135 -14.27 10.50 2.31
C SER A 135 -13.21 11.44 2.88
N ILE A 136 -12.25 10.91 3.65
CA ILE A 136 -11.17 11.69 4.23
C ILE A 136 -9.80 11.25 3.71
N PRO A 137 -8.84 12.17 3.50
CA PRO A 137 -7.50 11.83 3.08
C PRO A 137 -6.75 11.07 4.19
N ILE A 138 -5.98 10.05 3.79
CA ILE A 138 -5.05 9.33 4.66
C ILE A 138 -3.65 9.87 4.39
N TYR A 139 -2.92 10.18 5.46
CA TYR A 139 -1.59 10.76 5.39
C TYR A 139 -0.50 9.77 5.76
N SER A 140 0.67 9.90 5.14
CA SER A 140 1.90 9.20 5.52
C SER A 140 3.05 10.18 5.69
N ARG A 141 4.07 9.79 6.47
CA ARG A 141 5.30 10.56 6.65
C ARG A 141 6.34 10.12 5.64
N LEU A 142 6.71 11.00 4.71
CA LEU A 142 7.67 10.76 3.64
C LEU A 142 8.99 11.49 3.93
N PRO A 143 10.16 10.83 3.78
CA PRO A 143 11.45 11.49 3.95
C PRO A 143 11.75 12.38 2.75
N VAL A 144 12.17 13.61 2.99
CA VAL A 144 12.53 14.58 1.94
C VAL A 144 13.74 15.40 2.33
N ARG A 145 14.45 15.94 1.34
CA ARG A 145 15.58 16.86 1.53
C ARG A 145 15.13 18.28 1.26
N ARG A 146 15.06 19.14 2.29
CA ARG A 146 14.75 20.56 2.13
C ARG A 146 16.00 21.42 2.06
N LEU A 147 15.99 22.40 1.15
CA LEU A 147 17.03 23.41 1.04
C LEU A 147 17.01 24.30 2.28
N LEU A 148 18.13 24.36 3.00
CA LEU A 148 18.34 25.32 4.08
C LEU A 148 18.45 26.71 3.47
N ARG A 149 17.53 27.61 3.81
CA ARG A 149 17.65 29.04 3.46
C ARG A 149 18.70 29.64 4.40
N GLU A 150 19.81 30.16 3.85
CA GLU A 150 20.75 30.95 4.64
C GLU A 150 20.05 32.25 5.05
N ALA A 151 19.75 32.40 6.34
CA ALA A 151 19.20 33.62 6.89
C ALA A 151 20.27 34.72 6.83
N GLY A 152 20.07 35.68 5.91
CA GLY A 152 20.61 37.03 6.06
C GLY A 152 22.10 37.25 5.82
N HIS A 153 22.76 36.53 4.91
CA HIS A 153 24.12 36.90 4.50
C HIS A 153 24.22 37.27 3.02
N LYS A 154 24.82 38.45 2.78
CA LYS A 154 25.10 39.05 1.47
C LYS A 154 25.77 38.03 0.54
N PRO A 155 25.52 38.07 -0.78
CA PRO A 155 26.11 37.12 -1.72
C PRO A 155 27.62 37.34 -1.79
N SER A 156 28.38 36.54 -1.04
CA SER A 156 29.82 36.42 -1.27
C SER A 156 30.03 35.51 -2.49
N VAL A 157 30.91 35.92 -3.40
CA VAL A 157 31.21 35.27 -4.70
C VAL A 157 32.03 33.98 -4.51
N LYS A 158 31.61 33.12 -3.58
CA LYS A 158 32.15 31.77 -3.40
C LYS A 158 30.99 30.81 -3.63
N LYS A 159 31.22 29.74 -4.40
CA LYS A 159 30.22 28.71 -4.72
C LYS A 159 29.48 28.29 -3.45
N CYS A 160 28.30 28.86 -3.23
CA CYS A 160 27.46 28.51 -2.08
C CYS A 160 26.90 27.13 -2.36
N HIS A 161 27.49 26.12 -1.72
CA HIS A 161 26.97 24.76 -1.79
C HIS A 161 25.60 24.76 -1.13
N LYS A 162 24.56 24.44 -1.90
CA LYS A 162 23.20 24.26 -1.39
C LYS A 162 23.22 23.22 -0.27
N LYS A 163 22.96 23.65 0.96
CA LYS A 163 22.84 22.74 2.11
C LYS A 163 21.43 22.19 2.17
N TYR A 164 21.30 20.88 2.32
CA TYR A 164 20.01 20.20 2.45
C TYR A 164 19.89 19.54 3.82
N GLN A 165 18.68 19.55 4.38
CA GLN A 165 18.32 18.87 5.60
C GLN A 165 17.27 17.79 5.33
N MET A 166 17.45 16.60 5.92
CA MET A 166 16.44 15.55 5.92
C MET A 166 15.31 15.91 6.87
N VAL A 167 14.08 15.91 6.37
CA VAL A 167 12.85 16.19 7.15
C VAL A 167 11.77 15.20 6.73
N MET A 168 10.87 14.85 7.66
CA MET A 168 9.67 14.05 7.36
C MET A 168 8.51 14.97 7.03
N GLU A 169 7.91 14.81 5.87
CA GLU A 169 6.72 15.56 5.45
C GLU A 169 5.47 14.69 5.43
N THR A 170 4.34 15.30 5.80
CA THR A 170 3.04 14.64 5.81
C THR A 170 2.38 14.84 4.44
N ILE A 171 2.17 13.73 3.71
CA ILE A 171 1.62 13.74 2.35
C ILE A 171 0.39 12.82 2.32
N ALA A 172 -0.69 13.27 1.67
CA ALA A 172 -1.86 12.41 1.47
C ALA A 172 -1.55 11.31 0.44
N VAL A 173 -1.72 10.04 0.81
CA VAL A 173 -1.39 8.87 -0.03
C VAL A 173 -2.62 8.19 -0.63
N GLY A 174 -3.79 8.44 -0.05
CA GLY A 174 -5.08 7.95 -0.51
C GLY A 174 -6.23 8.56 0.27
N CYS A 175 -7.43 8.00 0.11
CA CYS A 175 -8.61 8.38 0.88
C CYS A 175 -9.30 7.16 1.47
N THR A 176 -9.88 7.31 2.65
CA THR A 176 -10.71 6.29 3.30
C THR A 176 -12.13 6.80 3.54
N CYS A 177 -13.06 5.86 3.63
CA CYS A 177 -14.43 6.13 4.03
C CYS A 177 -14.58 5.99 5.55
N ILE A 178 -15.24 6.94 6.18
CA ILE A 178 -15.58 6.91 7.62
C ILE A 178 -17.06 7.26 7.83
N PHE A 179 -17.62 6.84 8.96
CA PHE A 179 -18.99 7.17 9.38
C PHE A 179 -19.06 8.51 10.13
#